data_AF-A0A973GTF0-F1
#
_entry.id   AF-A0A973GTF0-F1
#
_cell.length_a   1.000
_cell.length_b   1.000
_cell.length_c   1.000
_cell.angle_alpha   90.00
_cell.angle_beta   90.00
_cell.angle_gamma   90.00
#
_symmetry.space_group_name_H-M   'P 1'
#
loop_
_entity.id
_entity.type
_entity.pdbx_description
1 polymer ?
#
loop_
_entity_poly.entity_id
_entity_poly.type
_entity_poly.pdbx_seq_one_letter_code
_entity_poly.pdbx_strand_id
1 'polypeptide(L)'
;MEKLTPMLKQYMDVKNAHQDALVMFRLGDFYELFFDDAKIASFELDLVLTGRAAGENQRAPMCGVPHHAASNYIQKLVDKGYKVAIVEQMEDPADAVGLVKRDVVKIVTPGTMVDELVEDKTRNYIASLVNYAGNYTMILLEVISGKSELVQFKENKAQLKKSILKYKIKEVVIYNQNLENLIDIPDDYVDFVVSVSSLEHNTPEGLQNVVSEIMRKLKPGGKLLATLCAGKDKDWFHEPSHGWCYTDATLRRLFDLPDDTPSNYAGYDELFNSLKSSTELREKLAKIYFQSGDNGMPWGKWDPQYQPVGVCKVKPFLQN
;
A
#
# COMPACT_ATOMS: atom_id res chain seq x y z
N MET A 1 23.91 -14.36 1.23
CA MET A 1 22.97 -13.72 2.18
C MET A 1 23.64 -13.75 3.54
N GLU A 2 24.08 -12.60 4.01
CA GLU A 2 24.86 -12.46 5.26
C GLU A 2 24.04 -12.90 6.47
N LYS A 3 24.71 -13.47 7.48
CA LYS A 3 24.05 -14.17 8.58
C LYS A 3 23.63 -13.17 9.67
N LEU A 4 22.44 -12.59 9.53
CA LEU A 4 21.83 -11.75 10.57
C LEU A 4 21.71 -12.51 11.90
N THR A 5 21.80 -11.79 13.02
CA THR A 5 21.47 -12.38 14.33
C THR A 5 20.05 -12.94 14.34
N PRO A 6 19.75 -13.98 15.13
CA PRO A 6 18.40 -14.57 15.19
C PRO A 6 17.29 -13.55 15.48
N MET A 7 17.57 -12.55 16.33
CA MET A 7 16.63 -11.47 16.64
C MET A 7 16.38 -10.57 15.42
N LEU A 8 17.43 -10.11 14.74
CA LEU A 8 17.26 -9.26 13.55
C LEU A 8 16.62 -10.03 12.39
N LYS A 9 16.81 -11.35 12.33
CA LYS A 9 16.08 -12.19 11.39
C LYS A 9 14.57 -12.15 11.67
N GLN A 10 14.16 -12.34 12.94
CA GLN A 10 12.75 -12.21 13.33
C GLN A 10 12.18 -10.82 13.01
N TYR A 11 12.96 -9.76 13.23
CA TYR A 11 12.58 -8.41 12.82
C TYR A 11 12.38 -8.30 11.30
N MET A 12 13.31 -8.81 10.50
CA MET A 12 13.22 -8.79 9.04
C MET A 12 12.05 -9.62 8.51
N ASP A 13 11.74 -10.75 9.15
CA ASP A 13 10.57 -11.57 8.79
C ASP A 13 9.28 -10.76 8.98
N VAL A 14 9.14 -10.04 10.10
CA VAL A 14 8.00 -9.12 10.33
C VAL A 14 8.01 -7.97 9.32
N LYS A 15 9.16 -7.33 9.09
CA LYS A 15 9.26 -6.22 8.14
C LYS A 15 8.91 -6.63 6.71
N ASN A 16 9.27 -7.85 6.31
CA ASN A 16 8.94 -8.40 4.99
C ASN A 16 7.43 -8.65 4.84
N ALA A 17 6.73 -9.00 5.92
CA ALA A 17 5.27 -9.12 5.93
C ALA A 17 4.57 -7.75 5.98
N HIS A 18 5.21 -6.73 6.58
CA HIS A 18 4.64 -5.39 6.80
C HIS A 18 5.53 -4.29 6.21
N GLN A 19 5.86 -4.40 4.93
CA GLN A 19 6.81 -3.52 4.26
C GLN A 19 6.39 -2.03 4.24
N ASP A 20 5.09 -1.76 4.31
CA ASP A 20 4.49 -0.41 4.33
C ASP A 20 4.36 0.19 5.74
N ALA A 21 4.81 -0.51 6.77
CA ALA A 21 4.75 -0.05 8.16
C ALA A 21 6.14 0.12 8.78
N LEU A 22 6.30 1.11 9.65
CA LEU A 22 7.40 1.18 10.60
C LEU A 22 7.18 0.12 11.69
N VAL A 23 8.16 -0.76 11.88
CA VAL A 23 8.07 -1.86 12.85
C VAL A 23 8.63 -1.40 14.19
N MET A 24 7.76 -1.15 15.15
CA MET A 24 8.11 -0.92 16.56
C MET A 24 8.24 -2.27 17.26
N PHE A 25 9.49 -2.74 17.37
CA PHE A 25 9.78 -4.11 17.78
C PHE A 25 10.11 -4.19 19.27
N ARG A 26 9.29 -4.91 20.05
CA ARG A 26 9.45 -4.96 21.50
C ARG A 26 10.70 -5.73 21.92
N LEU A 27 11.61 -5.05 22.62
CA LEU A 27 12.82 -5.61 23.19
C LEU A 27 13.01 -5.12 24.63
N GLY A 28 12.58 -5.92 25.60
CA GLY A 28 12.67 -5.56 27.01
C GLY A 28 11.73 -4.41 27.32
N ASP A 29 12.24 -3.28 27.82
CA ASP A 29 11.43 -2.10 28.15
C ASP A 29 11.34 -1.05 27.03
N PHE A 30 11.83 -1.37 25.84
CA PHE A 30 11.85 -0.46 24.68
C PHE A 30 11.12 -1.07 23.49
N TYR A 31 10.56 -0.20 22.65
CA TYR A 31 10.37 -0.52 21.24
C TYR A 31 11.57 -0.01 20.48
N GLU A 32 12.21 -0.91 19.74
CA GLU A 32 13.35 -0.58 18.89
C GLU A 32 12.94 -0.71 17.41
N LEU A 33 13.49 0.18 16.59
CA LEU A 33 13.39 0.13 15.14
C LEU A 33 14.80 -0.09 14.59
N PHE A 34 14.91 -0.78 13.46
CA PHE A 34 16.20 -1.11 12.84
C PHE A 34 16.26 -0.67 11.37
N PHE A 35 17.48 -0.62 10.83
CA PHE A 35 17.74 -0.34 9.41
C PHE A 35 17.10 0.99 8.96
N ASP A 36 16.27 0.97 7.92
CA ASP A 36 15.65 2.19 7.40
C ASP A 36 14.51 2.69 8.29
N ASP A 37 13.79 1.81 8.99
CA ASP A 37 12.79 2.23 9.97
C ASP A 37 13.44 3.03 11.11
N ALA A 38 14.66 2.64 11.52
CA ALA A 38 15.42 3.38 12.53
C ALA A 38 15.81 4.78 12.06
N LYS A 39 16.25 4.92 10.81
CA LYS A 39 16.65 6.22 10.25
C LYS A 39 15.44 7.15 10.15
N ILE A 40 14.31 6.63 9.66
CA ILE A 40 13.05 7.36 9.54
C ILE A 40 12.59 7.81 10.92
N ALA A 41 12.44 6.89 11.87
CA ALA A 41 11.95 7.22 13.21
C ALA A 41 12.91 8.15 13.95
N SER A 42 14.23 7.97 13.79
CA SER A 42 15.23 8.88 14.37
C SER A 42 15.05 10.30 13.87
N PHE A 43 14.89 10.49 12.56
CA PHE A 43 14.68 11.80 11.97
C PHE A 43 13.33 12.43 12.40
N GLU A 44 12.25 11.66 12.30
CA GLU A 44 10.89 12.19 12.51
C GLU A 44 10.55 12.47 13.98
N LEU A 45 11.19 11.73 14.89
CA LEU A 45 10.96 11.82 16.33
C LEU A 45 12.11 12.49 17.08
N ASP A 46 13.15 12.94 16.37
CA ASP A 46 14.38 13.52 16.95
C ASP A 46 15.03 12.57 17.98
N LEU A 47 15.15 11.30 17.62
CA LEU A 47 15.80 10.28 18.45
C LEU A 47 17.25 10.09 18.02
N VAL A 48 18.11 9.76 18.98
CA VAL A 48 19.50 9.42 18.68
C VAL A 48 19.56 8.14 17.84
N LEU A 49 20.14 8.24 16.63
CA LEU A 49 20.47 7.09 15.81
C LEU A 49 21.76 6.44 16.32
N THR A 50 21.67 5.17 16.68
CA THR A 50 22.80 4.35 17.12
C THR A 50 22.95 3.15 16.18
N GLY A 51 23.78 2.17 16.56
CA GLY A 51 23.86 0.92 15.82
C GLY A 51 23.92 -0.28 16.75
N ARG A 52 23.30 -1.39 16.36
CA ARG A 52 23.32 -2.67 17.09
C ARG A 52 24.11 -3.71 16.31
N ALA A 53 24.84 -4.58 17.00
CA ALA A 53 25.55 -5.67 16.34
C ALA A 53 24.56 -6.55 15.53
N ALA A 54 24.83 -6.70 14.23
CA ALA A 54 23.93 -7.37 13.30
C ALA A 54 24.35 -8.78 12.89
N GLY A 55 25.56 -9.20 13.28
CA GLY A 55 26.23 -10.40 12.79
C GLY A 55 27.50 -10.02 12.03
N GLU A 56 28.47 -10.94 11.95
CA GLU A 56 29.68 -10.83 11.10
C GLU A 56 30.34 -9.42 11.06
N ASN A 57 30.57 -8.82 12.24
CA ASN A 57 31.18 -7.48 12.43
C ASN A 57 30.41 -6.28 11.85
N GLN A 58 29.16 -6.44 11.47
CA GLN A 58 28.30 -5.34 11.01
C GLN A 58 27.44 -4.75 12.13
N ARG A 59 27.03 -3.49 11.96
CA ARG A 59 26.08 -2.82 12.83
C ARG A 59 24.86 -2.35 12.04
N ALA A 60 23.67 -2.77 12.48
CA ALA A 60 22.41 -2.28 11.95
C ALA A 60 22.08 -0.93 12.61
N PRO A 61 21.74 0.12 11.84
CA PRO A 61 21.18 1.35 12.40
C PRO A 61 20.01 1.05 13.32
N MET A 62 19.92 1.75 14.45
CA MET A 62 18.93 1.49 15.50
C MET A 62 18.55 2.77 16.23
N CYS A 63 17.26 2.95 16.49
CA CYS A 63 16.77 3.88 17.50
C CYS A 63 15.64 3.20 18.30
N GLY A 64 15.21 3.81 19.41
CA GLY A 64 14.14 3.23 20.21
C GLY A 64 13.53 4.22 21.18
N VAL A 65 12.36 3.85 21.69
CA VAL A 65 11.59 4.64 22.66
C VAL A 65 11.17 3.75 23.84
N PRO A 66 11.10 4.30 25.07
CA PRO A 66 10.59 3.55 26.22
C PRO A 66 9.15 3.12 25.96
N HIS A 67 8.82 1.86 26.24
CA HIS A 67 7.52 1.32 25.87
C HIS A 67 6.35 2.04 26.56
N HIS A 68 6.53 2.42 27.83
CA HIS A 68 5.51 3.13 28.61
C HIS A 68 5.19 4.52 28.05
N ALA A 69 6.09 5.09 27.23
CA ALA A 69 5.92 6.38 26.58
C ALA A 69 5.57 6.22 25.08
N ALA A 70 5.47 4.99 24.56
CA ALA A 70 5.40 4.71 23.14
C ALA A 70 4.19 5.34 22.47
N SER A 71 3.04 5.43 23.13
CA SER A 71 1.80 6.00 22.57
C SER A 71 2.02 7.39 21.97
N ASN A 72 2.75 8.26 22.66
CA ASN A 72 3.04 9.61 22.18
C ASN A 72 3.94 9.63 20.93
N TYR A 73 4.88 8.69 20.83
CA TYR A 73 5.77 8.57 19.67
C TYR A 73 5.05 7.94 18.48
N ILE A 74 4.22 6.92 18.72
CA ILE A 74 3.35 6.30 17.73
C ILE A 74 2.40 7.35 17.15
N GLN A 75 1.78 8.18 18.01
CA GLN A 75 0.92 9.27 17.59
C GLN A 75 1.64 10.25 16.65
N LYS A 76 2.85 10.70 17.02
CA LYS A 76 3.65 11.60 16.17
C LYS A 76 3.97 10.99 14.79
N LEU A 77 4.36 9.72 14.73
CA LEU A 77 4.61 9.01 13.47
C LEU A 77 3.32 8.93 12.64
N VAL A 78 2.21 8.57 13.28
CA VAL A 78 0.93 8.40 12.60
C VAL A 78 0.36 9.73 12.11
N ASP A 79 0.50 10.83 12.86
CA ASP A 79 0.10 12.17 12.41
C ASP A 79 0.93 12.65 11.21
N LYS A 80 2.19 12.21 11.11
CA LYS A 80 3.03 12.38 9.92
C LYS A 80 2.68 11.40 8.79
N GLY A 81 1.75 10.49 9.04
CA GLY A 81 1.21 9.55 8.05
C GLY A 81 1.98 8.25 7.87
N TYR A 82 2.78 7.88 8.85
CA TYR A 82 3.40 6.57 8.87
C TYR A 82 2.42 5.54 9.43
N LYS A 83 2.30 4.39 8.78
CA LYS A 83 1.71 3.20 9.39
C LYS A 83 2.71 2.60 10.38
N VAL A 84 2.25 2.20 11.56
CA VAL A 84 3.10 1.63 12.61
C VAL A 84 2.62 0.23 12.97
N ALA A 85 3.48 -0.76 12.84
CA ALA A 85 3.24 -2.12 13.33
C ALA A 85 3.86 -2.28 14.72
N ILE A 86 3.02 -2.59 15.72
CA ILE A 86 3.45 -2.84 17.09
C ILE A 86 3.66 -4.34 17.24
N VAL A 87 4.91 -4.73 17.50
CA VAL A 87 5.29 -6.13 17.71
C VAL A 87 5.55 -6.35 19.18
N GLU A 88 4.81 -7.27 19.80
CA GLU A 88 4.96 -7.59 21.23
C GLU A 88 5.69 -8.90 21.46
N GLN A 89 6.12 -9.09 22.71
CA GLN A 89 6.61 -10.36 23.20
C GLN A 89 5.41 -11.24 23.56
N MET A 90 5.28 -12.38 22.88
CA MET A 90 4.13 -13.28 23.02
C MET A 90 4.24 -14.24 24.21
N GLU A 91 5.37 -14.21 24.89
CA GLU A 91 5.70 -15.03 26.06
C GLU A 91 6.61 -14.23 26.99
N ASP A 92 6.58 -14.55 28.28
CA ASP A 92 7.48 -13.95 29.27
C ASP A 92 8.93 -14.34 28.94
N PRO A 93 9.88 -13.39 28.87
CA PRO A 93 11.30 -13.70 28.69
C PRO A 93 11.87 -14.73 29.66
N ALA A 94 11.35 -14.79 30.89
CA ALA A 94 11.79 -15.74 31.91
C ALA A 94 11.38 -17.18 31.59
N ASP A 95 10.27 -17.37 30.88
CA ASP A 95 9.71 -18.68 30.53
C ASP A 95 10.13 -19.14 29.13
N ALA A 96 10.75 -18.25 28.35
CA ALA A 96 11.10 -18.51 26.96
C ALA A 96 12.28 -19.49 26.82
N VAL A 97 12.07 -20.57 26.07
CA VAL A 97 13.15 -21.47 25.66
C VAL A 97 13.77 -20.95 24.37
N GLY A 98 14.89 -20.23 24.48
CA GLY A 98 15.61 -19.67 23.35
C GLY A 98 15.20 -18.22 23.05
N LEU A 99 14.95 -17.89 21.77
CA LEU A 99 14.55 -16.54 21.39
C LEU A 99 13.06 -16.34 21.66
N VAL A 100 12.72 -15.34 22.48
CA VAL A 100 11.34 -14.94 22.77
C VAL A 100 10.55 -14.75 21.47
N LYS A 101 9.39 -15.39 21.36
CA LYS A 101 8.46 -15.23 20.24
C LYS A 101 7.86 -13.84 20.25
N ARG A 102 7.74 -13.29 19.05
CA ARG A 102 7.21 -11.96 18.81
C ARG A 102 6.27 -11.99 17.62
N ASP A 103 5.18 -11.25 17.72
CA ASP A 103 4.20 -11.12 16.66
C ASP A 103 3.57 -9.73 16.66
N VAL A 104 3.02 -9.35 15.51
CA VAL A 104 2.30 -8.08 15.36
C VAL A 104 0.96 -8.20 16.08
N VAL A 105 0.78 -7.40 17.12
CA VAL A 105 -0.49 -7.37 17.88
C VAL A 105 -1.42 -6.26 17.40
N LYS A 106 -0.86 -5.21 16.79
CA LYS A 106 -1.62 -4.05 16.34
C LYS A 106 -0.92 -3.37 15.17
N ILE A 107 -1.70 -2.97 14.17
CA ILE A 107 -1.28 -2.05 13.13
C ILE A 107 -2.05 -0.74 13.37
N VAL A 108 -1.31 0.36 13.45
CA VAL A 108 -1.85 1.68 13.71
C VAL A 108 -1.69 2.53 12.47
N THR A 109 -2.80 3.12 12.03
CA THR A 109 -2.89 4.05 10.90
C THR A 109 -3.55 5.36 11.37
N PRO A 110 -3.49 6.45 10.58
CA PRO A 110 -4.17 7.71 10.92
C PRO A 110 -5.67 7.52 11.17
N GLY A 111 -6.31 6.61 10.42
CA GLY A 111 -7.73 6.31 10.54
C GLY A 111 -8.08 5.37 11.70
N THR A 112 -7.16 4.49 12.11
CA THR A 112 -7.41 3.45 13.12
C THR A 112 -6.80 3.75 14.49
N MET A 113 -6.09 4.87 14.62
CA MET A 113 -5.64 5.36 15.91
C MET A 113 -6.85 5.59 16.81
N VAL A 114 -6.85 4.92 17.95
CA VAL A 114 -7.81 5.17 19.03
C VAL A 114 -6.94 5.54 20.22
N ASP A 115 -6.95 6.81 20.59
CA ASP A 115 -6.28 7.27 21.79
C ASP A 115 -6.99 6.68 23.01
N GLU A 116 -6.25 6.02 23.89
CA GLU A 116 -6.77 5.60 25.20
C GLU A 116 -6.97 6.81 26.15
N LEU A 117 -6.37 7.96 25.82
CA LEU A 117 -6.29 9.16 26.66
C LEU A 117 -7.20 10.32 26.21
N VAL A 118 -7.94 10.16 25.12
CA VAL A 118 -8.73 11.24 24.55
C VAL A 118 -10.09 11.30 25.25
N GLU A 119 -10.17 12.18 26.26
CA GLU A 119 -11.41 12.62 26.89
C GLU A 119 -12.36 13.32 25.90
N ASP A 120 -11.81 13.85 24.80
CA ASP A 120 -12.56 14.58 23.80
C ASP A 120 -13.02 13.65 22.68
N LYS A 121 -14.33 13.36 22.63
CA LYS A 121 -15.08 12.47 21.72
C LYS A 121 -14.89 12.76 20.22
N THR A 122 -13.65 12.84 19.76
CA THR A 122 -13.24 13.03 18.38
C THR A 122 -13.43 11.68 17.71
N ARG A 123 -14.62 11.54 17.12
CA ARG A 123 -14.98 10.39 16.32
C ARG A 123 -13.95 10.24 15.20
N ASN A 124 -13.25 9.11 15.18
CA ASN A 124 -12.32 8.79 14.11
C ASN A 124 -13.07 8.02 13.02
N TYR A 125 -13.12 8.62 11.83
CA TYR A 125 -13.76 8.03 10.68
C TYR A 125 -12.73 7.58 9.65
N ILE A 126 -12.92 6.37 9.17
CA ILE A 126 -12.35 5.91 7.89
C ILE A 126 -13.43 5.94 6.82
N ALA A 127 -13.04 6.12 5.57
CA ALA A 127 -14.00 6.20 4.47
C ALA A 127 -13.59 5.37 3.25
N SER A 128 -14.58 4.94 2.49
CA SER A 128 -14.41 4.47 1.11
C SER A 128 -15.19 5.38 0.19
N LEU A 129 -14.57 5.90 -0.85
CA LEU A 129 -15.16 6.81 -1.83
C LEU A 129 -15.14 6.17 -3.22
N VAL A 130 -16.29 6.15 -3.87
CA VAL A 130 -16.41 5.84 -5.30
C VAL A 130 -16.97 7.02 -6.08
N ASN A 131 -16.43 7.28 -7.26
CA ASN A 131 -17.07 8.12 -8.26
C ASN A 131 -17.57 7.23 -9.42
N TYR A 132 -18.87 7.29 -9.69
CA TYR A 132 -19.46 6.62 -10.84
C TYR A 132 -20.42 7.55 -11.57
N ALA A 133 -20.17 7.77 -12.87
CA ALA A 133 -20.98 8.64 -13.73
C ALA A 133 -21.27 10.01 -13.10
N GLY A 134 -20.25 10.60 -12.45
CA GLY A 134 -20.36 11.89 -11.77
C GLY A 134 -21.00 11.87 -10.38
N ASN A 135 -21.44 10.71 -9.89
CA ASN A 135 -21.99 10.61 -8.55
C ASN A 135 -20.91 10.10 -7.61
N TYR A 136 -20.57 10.91 -6.61
CA TYR A 136 -19.71 10.46 -5.53
C TYR A 136 -20.58 9.74 -4.49
N THR A 137 -20.18 8.51 -4.15
CA THR A 137 -20.73 7.75 -3.03
C THR A 137 -19.62 7.49 -2.04
N MET A 138 -19.82 7.90 -0.80
CA MET A 138 -18.89 7.69 0.30
C MET A 138 -19.55 6.82 1.37
N ILE A 139 -18.85 5.78 1.80
CA ILE A 139 -19.20 5.00 2.99
C ILE A 139 -18.22 5.41 4.09
N LEU A 140 -18.75 5.85 5.23
CA LEU A 140 -18.02 6.24 6.43
C LEU A 140 -18.16 5.11 7.45
N LEU A 141 -17.08 4.80 8.18
CA LEU A 141 -17.10 3.95 9.36
C LEU A 141 -16.45 4.71 10.52
N GLU A 142 -17.19 4.89 11.61
CA GLU A 142 -16.63 5.40 12.86
C GLU A 142 -15.99 4.23 13.64
N VAL A 143 -14.68 4.31 13.85
CA VAL A 143 -13.86 3.14 14.25
C VAL A 143 -14.19 2.63 15.65
N ILE A 144 -14.57 3.53 16.58
CA ILE A 144 -14.81 3.15 17.98
C ILE A 144 -16.19 2.52 18.16
N SER A 145 -17.24 3.14 17.61
CA SER A 145 -18.62 2.67 17.73
C SER A 145 -19.02 1.63 16.69
N GLY A 146 -18.22 1.47 15.62
CA GLY A 146 -18.56 0.63 14.47
C GLY A 146 -19.71 1.16 13.63
N LYS A 147 -20.18 2.39 13.89
CA LYS A 147 -21.30 2.97 13.15
C LYS A 147 -20.88 3.32 11.73
N SER A 148 -21.61 2.78 10.74
CA SER A 148 -21.44 3.14 9.34
C SER A 148 -22.48 4.15 8.86
N GLU A 149 -22.09 5.05 7.96
CA GLU A 149 -22.97 6.03 7.30
C GLU A 149 -22.67 6.09 5.81
N LEU A 150 -23.71 6.20 4.97
CA LEU A 150 -23.57 6.38 3.52
C LEU A 150 -23.95 7.81 3.15
N VAL A 151 -23.07 8.47 2.38
CA VAL A 151 -23.25 9.85 1.92
C VAL A 151 -23.11 9.88 0.41
N GLN A 152 -24.08 10.50 -0.27
CA GLN A 152 -24.07 10.66 -1.73
C GLN A 152 -24.22 12.13 -2.11
N PHE A 153 -23.49 12.55 -3.13
CA PHE A 153 -23.64 13.87 -3.73
C PHE A 153 -23.26 13.86 -5.21
N LYS A 154 -23.97 14.67 -5.99
CA LYS A 154 -23.74 14.89 -7.43
C LYS A 154 -22.52 15.80 -7.63
N GLU A 155 -21.66 15.48 -8.61
CA GLU A 155 -20.46 16.19 -9.11
C GLU A 155 -20.11 17.54 -8.46
N ASN A 156 -19.84 17.54 -7.16
CA ASN A 156 -19.47 18.76 -6.46
C ASN A 156 -18.26 18.48 -5.59
N LYS A 157 -17.07 18.71 -6.17
CA LYS A 157 -15.77 18.58 -5.47
C LYS A 157 -15.74 19.38 -4.17
N ALA A 158 -16.42 20.53 -4.10
CA ALA A 158 -16.51 21.33 -2.88
C ALA A 158 -17.35 20.64 -1.79
N GLN A 159 -18.39 19.91 -2.18
CA GLN A 159 -19.24 19.16 -1.26
C GLN A 159 -18.54 17.90 -0.71
N LEU A 160 -17.72 17.24 -1.54
CA LEU A 160 -16.79 16.18 -1.08
C LEU A 160 -15.81 16.73 -0.05
N LYS A 161 -15.10 17.82 -0.39
CA LYS A 161 -14.16 18.47 0.53
C LYS A 161 -14.82 18.87 1.85
N LYS A 162 -16.03 19.46 1.77
CA LYS A 162 -16.83 19.81 2.95
C LYS A 162 -17.18 18.58 3.79
N SER A 163 -17.48 17.45 3.16
CA SER A 163 -17.80 16.20 3.86
C SER A 163 -16.56 15.63 4.57
N ILE A 164 -15.42 15.55 3.88
CA ILE A 164 -14.15 15.09 4.47
C ILE A 164 -13.79 15.93 5.70
N LEU A 165 -13.88 17.26 5.59
CA LEU A 165 -13.61 18.19 6.69
C LEU A 165 -14.63 18.05 7.84
N LYS A 166 -15.91 17.90 7.51
CA LYS A 166 -16.99 17.75 8.51
C LYS A 166 -16.79 16.50 9.37
N TYR A 167 -16.46 15.37 8.75
CA TYR A 167 -16.27 14.09 9.45
C TYR A 167 -14.84 13.91 9.96
N LYS A 168 -13.93 14.86 9.69
CA LYS A 168 -12.49 14.78 10.04
C LYS A 168 -11.90 13.42 9.64
N ILE A 169 -12.21 12.97 8.43
CA ILE A 169 -11.77 11.67 7.92
C ILE A 169 -10.25 11.71 7.82
N LYS A 170 -9.58 10.77 8.50
CA LYS A 170 -8.10 10.67 8.52
C LYS A 170 -7.53 9.65 7.53
N GLU A 171 -8.39 8.79 7.00
CA GLU A 171 -8.03 7.75 6.05
C GLU A 171 -9.19 7.50 5.07
N VAL A 172 -8.91 7.56 3.77
CA VAL A 172 -9.90 7.27 2.73
C VAL A 172 -9.34 6.36 1.65
N VAL A 173 -10.09 5.30 1.37
CA VAL A 173 -9.88 4.44 0.22
C VAL A 173 -10.66 5.01 -0.95
N ILE A 174 -10.00 5.26 -2.08
CA ILE A 174 -10.66 5.81 -3.28
C ILE A 174 -10.68 4.75 -4.37
N TYR A 175 -11.89 4.45 -4.86
CA TYR A 175 -12.12 3.69 -6.08
C TYR A 175 -12.63 4.65 -7.16
N ASN A 176 -11.84 4.89 -8.21
CA ASN A 176 -12.23 5.83 -9.26
C ASN A 176 -11.74 5.36 -10.63
N GLN A 177 -12.60 5.50 -11.64
CA GLN A 177 -12.31 5.15 -13.03
C GLN A 177 -11.47 6.21 -13.76
N ASN A 178 -11.57 7.49 -13.37
CA ASN A 178 -10.76 8.57 -13.96
C ASN A 178 -9.91 9.23 -12.87
N LEU A 179 -8.58 9.15 -13.02
CA LEU A 179 -7.60 9.63 -12.04
C LEU A 179 -6.86 10.89 -12.46
N GLU A 180 -7.20 11.49 -13.60
CA GLU A 180 -6.52 12.67 -14.15
C GLU A 180 -6.69 13.91 -13.25
N ASN A 181 -7.74 13.93 -12.42
CA ASN A 181 -8.13 15.11 -11.66
C ASN A 181 -8.55 14.77 -10.21
N LEU A 182 -7.63 14.19 -9.44
CA LEU A 182 -7.82 13.93 -8.02
C LEU A 182 -8.08 15.22 -7.23
N ILE A 183 -8.83 15.13 -6.12
CA ILE A 183 -9.21 16.29 -5.31
C ILE A 183 -8.06 16.67 -4.37
N ASP A 184 -7.80 17.98 -4.23
CA ASP A 184 -6.88 18.48 -3.21
C ASP A 184 -7.50 18.35 -1.81
N ILE A 185 -6.93 17.42 -1.04
CA ILE A 185 -7.22 17.19 0.37
C ILE A 185 -6.02 17.72 1.18
N PRO A 186 -6.23 18.39 2.34
CA PRO A 186 -5.13 18.94 3.14
C PRO A 186 -4.16 17.87 3.65
N ASP A 187 -2.90 18.26 3.86
CA ASP A 187 -1.76 17.36 4.11
C ASP A 187 -1.89 16.52 5.39
N ASP A 188 -2.70 16.96 6.35
CA ASP A 188 -2.91 16.35 7.67
C ASP A 188 -4.07 15.33 7.72
N TYR A 189 -4.77 15.04 6.60
CA TYR A 189 -6.03 14.29 6.65
C TYR A 189 -6.09 12.94 5.93
N VAL A 190 -5.12 12.49 5.10
CA VAL A 190 -5.34 11.24 4.33
C VAL A 190 -4.08 10.41 4.07
N ASP A 191 -4.10 9.13 4.45
CA ASP A 191 -3.37 8.07 3.76
C ASP A 191 -4.22 7.55 2.58
N PHE A 192 -3.72 7.69 1.35
CA PHE A 192 -4.42 7.25 0.14
C PHE A 192 -4.01 5.82 -0.20
N VAL A 193 -4.95 4.88 -0.11
CA VAL A 193 -4.85 3.60 -0.82
C VAL A 193 -5.73 3.70 -2.05
N VAL A 194 -5.11 3.90 -3.21
CA VAL A 194 -5.81 3.89 -4.51
C VAL A 194 -5.68 2.48 -5.07
N SER A 195 -6.76 1.71 -5.04
CA SER A 195 -6.85 0.49 -5.83
C SER A 195 -7.22 0.91 -7.24
N VAL A 196 -6.23 0.96 -8.13
CA VAL A 196 -6.43 1.43 -9.48
C VAL A 196 -6.79 0.29 -10.41
N SER A 197 -8.05 0.24 -10.86
CA SER A 197 -8.52 -0.62 -11.95
C SER A 197 -8.71 0.19 -13.24
N SER A 198 -7.97 1.30 -13.39
CA SER A 198 -8.37 2.37 -14.31
C SER A 198 -7.21 3.12 -14.95
N LEU A 199 -5.96 2.70 -14.74
CA LEU A 199 -4.80 3.37 -15.36
C LEU A 199 -4.86 3.17 -16.88
N GLU A 200 -5.32 2.00 -17.32
CA GLU A 200 -5.58 1.66 -18.71
C GLU A 200 -6.55 2.62 -19.41
N HIS A 201 -7.41 3.34 -18.69
CA HIS A 201 -8.35 4.28 -19.32
C HIS A 201 -7.72 5.65 -19.64
N ASN A 202 -6.44 5.86 -19.36
CA ASN A 202 -5.74 7.12 -19.62
C ASN A 202 -4.74 6.93 -20.77
N THR A 203 -4.54 7.95 -21.61
CA THR A 203 -3.53 7.85 -22.68
C THR A 203 -2.11 7.76 -22.10
N PRO A 204 -1.12 7.23 -22.83
CA PRO A 204 0.28 7.23 -22.37
C PRO A 204 0.78 8.63 -21.94
N GLU A 205 0.36 9.68 -22.64
CA GLU A 205 0.70 11.07 -22.31
C GLU A 205 -0.04 11.55 -21.04
N GLY A 206 -1.33 11.22 -20.88
CA GLY A 206 -2.12 11.59 -19.69
C GLY A 206 -1.73 10.80 -18.44
N LEU A 207 -1.27 9.56 -18.62
CA LEU A 207 -0.91 8.63 -17.55
C LEU A 207 0.28 9.14 -16.73
N GLN A 208 1.23 9.85 -17.35
CA GLN A 208 2.31 10.51 -16.61
C GLN A 208 1.78 11.50 -15.58
N ASN A 209 0.79 12.31 -15.97
CA ASN A 209 0.17 13.27 -15.07
C ASN A 209 -0.61 12.55 -13.97
N VAL A 210 -1.34 11.48 -14.30
CA VAL A 210 -2.04 10.64 -13.33
C VAL A 210 -1.08 10.06 -12.29
N VAL A 211 0.01 9.42 -12.72
CA VAL A 211 1.02 8.86 -11.82
C VAL A 211 1.66 9.96 -10.98
N SER A 212 1.99 11.11 -11.58
CA SER A 212 2.56 12.25 -10.86
C SER A 212 1.60 12.79 -9.80
N GLU A 213 0.31 12.91 -10.11
CA GLU A 213 -0.72 13.35 -9.17
C GLU A 213 -0.93 12.35 -8.02
N ILE A 214 -0.96 11.04 -8.32
CA ILE A 214 -1.02 10.00 -7.29
C ILE A 214 0.22 10.08 -6.39
N MET A 215 1.42 10.15 -6.97
CA MET A 215 2.68 10.24 -6.23
C MET A 215 2.80 11.55 -5.43
N ARG A 216 2.26 12.66 -5.93
CA ARG A 216 2.15 13.92 -5.19
C ARG A 216 1.32 13.73 -3.92
N LYS A 217 0.23 12.97 -4.00
CA LYS A 217 -0.71 12.73 -2.90
C LYS A 217 -0.34 11.60 -1.94
N LEU A 218 0.37 10.58 -2.40
CA LEU A 218 0.90 9.54 -1.52
C LEU A 218 1.79 10.20 -0.46
N LYS A 219 1.74 9.71 0.78
CA LYS A 219 2.73 10.11 1.78
C LYS A 219 4.03 9.32 1.57
N PRO A 220 5.17 9.82 2.09
CA PRO A 220 6.39 9.02 2.14
C PRO A 220 6.12 7.58 2.62
N GLY A 221 6.60 6.57 1.89
CA GLY A 221 6.32 5.16 2.16
C GLY A 221 5.01 4.61 1.61
N GLY A 222 4.10 5.47 1.14
CA GLY A 222 2.85 5.07 0.49
C GLY A 222 3.10 4.27 -0.78
N LYS A 223 2.27 3.25 -1.02
CA LYS A 223 2.40 2.34 -2.17
C LYS A 223 1.33 2.62 -3.22
N LEU A 224 1.77 2.85 -4.45
CA LEU A 224 0.94 2.77 -5.64
C LEU A 224 1.03 1.34 -6.18
N LEU A 225 -0.07 0.60 -6.09
CA LEU A 225 -0.24 -0.69 -6.72
C LEU A 225 -1.17 -0.53 -7.93
N ALA A 226 -0.70 -0.97 -9.07
CA ALA A 226 -1.41 -0.87 -10.35
C ALA A 226 -1.39 -2.23 -11.04
N THR A 227 -2.54 -2.71 -11.48
CA THR A 227 -2.62 -3.86 -12.39
C THR A 227 -3.05 -3.37 -13.76
N LEU A 228 -2.28 -3.69 -14.79
CA LEU A 228 -2.45 -3.20 -16.15
C LEU A 228 -2.39 -4.35 -17.15
N CYS A 229 -2.85 -4.09 -18.38
CA CYS A 229 -2.57 -4.96 -19.50
C CYS A 229 -1.28 -4.53 -20.20
N ALA A 230 -0.51 -5.50 -20.62
CA ALA A 230 0.85 -5.31 -21.08
C ALA A 230 0.99 -5.61 -22.58
N GLY A 231 1.51 -4.64 -23.34
CA GLY A 231 1.85 -4.82 -24.75
C GLY A 231 3.26 -5.40 -24.89
N LYS A 232 3.43 -6.50 -25.65
CA LYS A 232 4.75 -7.17 -25.78
C LYS A 232 5.82 -6.25 -26.37
N ASP A 233 5.54 -5.62 -27.50
CA ASP A 233 6.53 -4.87 -28.27
C ASP A 233 6.18 -3.39 -28.49
N LYS A 234 4.90 -3.02 -28.31
CA LYS A 234 4.41 -1.65 -28.49
C LYS A 234 3.22 -1.35 -27.59
N ASP A 235 3.06 -0.09 -27.22
CA ASP A 235 1.85 0.40 -26.55
C ASP A 235 0.70 0.44 -27.58
N TRP A 236 -0.51 0.10 -27.14
CA TRP A 236 -1.68 0.07 -28.03
C TRP A 236 -3.00 0.21 -27.25
N PHE A 237 -4.05 0.68 -27.92
CA PHE A 237 -5.38 0.81 -27.32
C PHE A 237 -6.26 -0.39 -27.66
N HIS A 238 -6.79 -1.05 -26.64
CA HIS A 238 -7.65 -2.20 -26.77
C HIS A 238 -9.12 -1.76 -26.83
N GLU A 239 -9.67 -1.75 -28.04
CA GLU A 239 -11.05 -1.31 -28.33
C GLU A 239 -12.12 -2.05 -27.49
N PRO A 240 -12.16 -3.40 -27.40
CA PRO A 240 -13.17 -4.09 -26.60
C PRO A 240 -13.21 -3.69 -25.12
N SER A 241 -12.05 -3.50 -24.47
CA SER A 241 -11.99 -3.09 -23.06
C SER A 241 -11.89 -1.58 -22.87
N HIS A 242 -11.84 -0.80 -23.96
CA HIS A 242 -11.59 0.64 -23.95
C HIS A 242 -10.39 1.03 -23.07
N GLY A 243 -9.29 0.28 -23.17
CA GLY A 243 -8.13 0.44 -22.30
C GLY A 243 -6.80 0.30 -23.02
N TRP A 244 -5.82 1.10 -22.64
CA TRP A 244 -4.45 1.05 -23.10
C TRP A 244 -3.68 -0.14 -22.51
N CYS A 245 -2.90 -0.78 -23.36
CA CYS A 245 -1.92 -1.80 -23.02
C CYS A 245 -0.53 -1.20 -23.18
N TYR A 246 0.31 -1.27 -22.15
CA TYR A 246 1.63 -0.62 -22.13
C TYR A 246 2.78 -1.64 -22.10
N THR A 247 3.87 -1.32 -22.76
CA THR A 247 5.11 -2.10 -22.74
C THR A 247 5.83 -2.01 -21.38
N ASP A 248 6.67 -2.99 -21.08
CA ASP A 248 7.56 -2.98 -19.91
C ASP A 248 8.38 -1.67 -19.86
N ALA A 249 8.94 -1.26 -21.00
CA ALA A 249 9.72 -0.04 -21.14
C ALA A 249 8.90 1.22 -20.84
N THR A 250 7.67 1.31 -21.37
CA THR A 250 6.78 2.43 -21.06
C THR A 250 6.44 2.44 -19.56
N LEU A 251 6.08 1.31 -18.97
CA LEU A 251 5.76 1.26 -17.54
C LEU A 251 6.95 1.65 -16.66
N ARG A 252 8.15 1.16 -16.94
CA ARG A 252 9.38 1.56 -16.22
C ARG A 252 9.61 3.06 -16.28
N ARG A 253 9.47 3.66 -17.46
CA ARG A 253 9.62 5.11 -17.67
C ARG A 253 8.51 5.91 -16.97
N LEU A 254 7.25 5.49 -17.08
CA LEU A 254 6.10 6.17 -16.48
C LEU A 254 6.16 6.15 -14.96
N PHE A 255 6.60 5.03 -14.39
CA PHE A 255 6.67 4.82 -12.96
C PHE A 255 8.07 5.06 -12.39
N ASP A 256 9.03 5.54 -13.18
CA ASP A 256 10.40 5.82 -12.70
C ASP A 256 10.97 4.64 -11.89
N LEU A 257 10.84 3.44 -12.45
CA LEU A 257 11.26 2.20 -11.78
C LEU A 257 12.77 2.00 -11.99
N PRO A 258 13.51 1.56 -10.96
CA PRO A 258 14.91 1.15 -11.11
C PRO A 258 15.10 0.11 -12.22
N ASP A 259 16.23 0.16 -12.91
CA ASP A 259 16.55 -0.74 -14.03
C ASP A 259 16.55 -2.22 -13.62
N ASP A 260 16.94 -2.52 -12.38
CA ASP A 260 16.98 -3.86 -11.80
C ASP A 260 15.64 -4.34 -11.25
N THR A 261 14.58 -3.52 -11.34
CA THR A 261 13.23 -3.90 -10.89
C THR A 261 12.79 -5.17 -11.62
N PRO A 262 12.43 -6.25 -10.90
CA PRO A 262 11.95 -7.48 -11.53
C PRO A 262 10.69 -7.22 -12.35
N SER A 263 10.62 -7.81 -13.54
CA SER A 263 9.44 -7.75 -14.40
C SER A 263 9.00 -9.15 -14.79
N ASN A 264 7.70 -9.40 -14.71
CA ASN A 264 7.08 -10.64 -15.18
C ASN A 264 7.11 -10.77 -16.71
N TYR A 265 7.56 -9.75 -17.44
CA TYR A 265 7.88 -9.85 -18.87
C TYR A 265 9.11 -10.72 -19.13
N ALA A 266 10.10 -10.72 -18.23
CA ALA A 266 11.31 -11.54 -18.42
C ALA A 266 10.99 -13.05 -18.45
N GLY A 267 9.90 -13.46 -17.79
CA GLY A 267 9.38 -14.83 -17.78
C GLY A 267 8.11 -15.02 -18.63
N TYR A 268 7.79 -14.10 -19.55
CA TYR A 268 6.54 -14.11 -20.33
C TYR A 268 6.27 -15.48 -20.94
N ASP A 269 7.21 -15.98 -21.76
CA ASP A 269 6.99 -17.19 -22.55
C ASP A 269 6.81 -18.42 -21.65
N GLU A 270 7.54 -18.50 -20.54
CA GLU A 270 7.45 -19.59 -19.56
C GLU A 270 6.11 -19.57 -18.80
N LEU A 271 5.70 -18.40 -18.30
CA LEU A 271 4.42 -18.21 -17.62
C LEU A 271 3.24 -18.52 -18.56
N PHE A 272 3.29 -18.03 -19.79
CA PHE A 272 2.24 -18.29 -20.78
C PHE A 272 2.14 -19.74 -21.19
N ASN A 273 3.27 -20.41 -21.40
CA ASN A 273 3.27 -21.84 -21.70
C ASN A 273 2.70 -22.65 -20.53
N SER A 274 3.05 -22.28 -19.29
CA SER A 274 2.50 -22.89 -18.08
C SER A 274 0.98 -22.71 -18.00
N LEU A 275 0.47 -21.50 -18.24
CA LEU A 275 -0.98 -21.23 -18.28
C LEU A 275 -1.70 -22.01 -19.38
N LYS A 276 -1.16 -22.02 -20.62
CA LYS A 276 -1.73 -22.76 -21.76
C LYS A 276 -1.80 -24.27 -21.49
N SER A 277 -0.79 -24.79 -20.79
CA SER A 277 -0.70 -26.21 -20.44
C SER A 277 -1.47 -26.59 -19.16
N SER A 278 -2.04 -25.61 -18.44
CA SER A 278 -2.72 -25.84 -17.17
C SER A 278 -4.08 -26.50 -17.35
N THR A 279 -4.10 -27.82 -17.13
CA THR A 279 -5.30 -28.66 -17.16
C THR A 279 -6.35 -28.18 -16.16
N GLU A 280 -5.92 -27.74 -14.97
CA GLU A 280 -6.82 -27.27 -13.91
C GLU A 280 -7.57 -25.99 -14.30
N LEU A 281 -6.87 -25.00 -14.87
CA LEU A 281 -7.50 -23.78 -15.38
C LEU A 281 -8.47 -24.09 -16.52
N ARG A 282 -8.05 -24.97 -17.45
CA ARG A 282 -8.86 -25.38 -18.58
C ARG A 282 -10.15 -26.08 -18.16
N GLU A 283 -10.12 -26.89 -17.11
CA GLU A 283 -11.27 -27.74 -16.74
C GLU A 283 -12.17 -27.13 -15.68
N LYS A 284 -11.61 -26.37 -14.72
CA LYS A 284 -12.36 -25.79 -13.60
C LYS A 284 -12.85 -24.38 -13.88
N LEU A 285 -12.05 -23.53 -14.53
CA LEU A 285 -12.42 -22.14 -14.79
C LEU A 285 -13.35 -22.03 -16.01
N ALA A 286 -13.12 -22.85 -17.05
CA ALA A 286 -13.89 -22.80 -18.29
C ALA A 286 -15.39 -23.03 -18.08
N LYS A 287 -15.79 -23.89 -17.13
CA LYS A 287 -17.22 -24.16 -16.84
C LYS A 287 -17.98 -22.94 -16.32
N ILE A 288 -17.30 -21.97 -15.68
CA ILE A 288 -17.92 -20.80 -15.07
C ILE A 288 -18.06 -19.65 -16.09
N TYR A 289 -17.09 -19.51 -17.00
CA TYR A 289 -17.05 -18.40 -17.97
C TYR A 289 -17.77 -18.67 -19.31
N PHE A 290 -18.23 -19.91 -19.55
CA PHE A 290 -18.76 -20.36 -20.85
C PHE A 290 -20.17 -19.85 -21.23
N GLN A 291 -20.76 -18.90 -20.49
CA GLN A 291 -22.18 -18.53 -20.67
C GLN A 291 -22.45 -17.31 -21.55
N SER A 292 -21.45 -16.65 -22.12
CA SER A 292 -21.69 -15.56 -23.10
C SER A 292 -20.93 -15.83 -24.40
N GLY A 293 -21.64 -15.71 -25.53
CA GLY A 293 -21.12 -15.89 -26.89
C GLY A 293 -20.06 -14.87 -27.30
N ASP A 294 -20.09 -14.40 -28.56
CA ASP A 294 -19.05 -13.63 -29.30
C ASP A 294 -18.59 -12.27 -28.71
N ASN A 295 -18.77 -12.02 -27.41
CA ASN A 295 -18.34 -10.83 -26.70
C ASN A 295 -16.91 -10.99 -26.16
N GLY A 296 -15.92 -10.94 -27.06
CA GLY A 296 -14.66 -10.24 -26.80
C GLY A 296 -13.75 -10.67 -25.63
N MET A 297 -13.91 -11.86 -25.02
CA MET A 297 -12.95 -12.49 -24.08
C MET A 297 -13.04 -14.03 -24.21
N PRO A 298 -11.97 -14.82 -24.00
CA PRO A 298 -10.91 -15.02 -24.98
C PRO A 298 -10.94 -16.44 -25.57
N TRP A 299 -12.06 -16.92 -26.12
CA TRP A 299 -12.07 -18.25 -26.75
C TRP A 299 -12.66 -18.32 -28.15
N GLY A 300 -12.81 -17.18 -28.83
CA GLY A 300 -12.49 -17.14 -30.25
C GLY A 300 -10.98 -17.33 -30.42
N LYS A 301 -10.47 -18.56 -30.27
CA LYS A 301 -9.06 -18.87 -29.95
C LYS A 301 -8.58 -18.14 -28.68
N TRP A 302 -8.19 -18.87 -27.64
CA TRP A 302 -7.34 -18.27 -26.59
C TRP A 302 -5.97 -18.02 -27.15
N ASP A 303 -5.88 -16.83 -27.72
CA ASP A 303 -4.68 -16.12 -28.02
C ASP A 303 -4.58 -14.99 -26.99
N PRO A 304 -4.11 -15.29 -25.75
CA PRO A 304 -3.98 -14.29 -24.73
C PRO A 304 -2.86 -13.32 -25.16
N GLN A 305 -3.23 -12.32 -25.96
CA GLN A 305 -2.40 -11.19 -26.34
C GLN A 305 -2.21 -10.20 -25.17
N TYR A 306 -2.77 -10.53 -24.00
CA TYR A 306 -2.91 -9.67 -22.84
C TYR A 306 -2.24 -10.35 -21.65
N GLN A 307 -1.05 -9.87 -21.25
CA GLN A 307 -0.49 -10.25 -19.96
C GLN A 307 -0.96 -9.24 -18.91
N PRO A 308 -1.50 -9.68 -17.76
CA PRO A 308 -1.64 -8.79 -16.63
C PRO A 308 -0.25 -8.49 -16.08
N VAL A 309 0.07 -7.21 -15.92
CA VAL A 309 1.29 -6.74 -15.27
C VAL A 309 0.93 -5.96 -14.02
N GLY A 310 1.66 -6.24 -12.95
CA GLY A 310 1.57 -5.51 -11.70
C GLY A 310 2.71 -4.52 -11.61
N VAL A 311 2.41 -3.23 -11.41
CA VAL A 311 3.39 -2.22 -11.04
C VAL A 311 3.19 -1.87 -9.57
N CYS A 312 4.28 -1.95 -8.80
CA CYS A 312 4.34 -1.46 -7.43
C CYS A 312 5.36 -0.33 -7.39
N LYS A 313 4.92 0.87 -7.02
CA LYS A 313 5.79 2.02 -6.79
C LYS A 313 5.62 2.50 -5.36
N VAL A 314 6.71 2.57 -4.61
CA VAL A 314 6.72 3.12 -3.26
C VAL A 314 7.15 4.58 -3.36
N LYS A 315 6.40 5.51 -2.74
CA LYS A 315 6.87 6.89 -2.62
C LYS A 315 8.11 6.89 -1.72
N PRO A 316 9.26 7.35 -2.23
CA PRO A 316 10.46 7.39 -1.40
C PRO A 316 10.23 8.30 -0.20
N PHE A 317 10.82 7.93 0.93
CA PHE A 317 11.06 8.90 1.99
C PHE A 317 12.02 9.96 1.46
N LEU A 318 11.72 11.24 1.69
CA LEU A 318 12.58 12.34 1.23
C LEU A 318 14.02 12.05 1.68
N GLN A 319 14.90 11.79 0.72
CA GLN A 319 16.34 11.77 0.97
C GLN A 319 16.82 13.21 0.82
N ASN A 320 17.41 13.75 1.89
CA ASN A 320 18.26 14.93 1.78
C ASN A 320 19.57 14.53 1.10
#